data_AF-A0A842Y857-F1
#
_entry.id   AF-A0A842Y857-F1
#
_cell.length_a   1.000
_cell.length_b   1.000
_cell.length_c   1.000
_cell.angle_alpha   90.00
_cell.angle_beta   90.00
_cell.angle_gamma   90.00
#
_symmetry.space_group_name_H-M   'P 1'
#
loop_
_entity.id
_entity.type
_entity.pdbx_description
1 polymer ?
#
loop_
_entity_poly.entity_id
_entity_poly.type
_entity_poly.pdbx_seq_one_letter_code
_entity_poly.pdbx_strand_id
1 'polypeptide(L)'
;MRIRVINSKNEINTIDRNEEFVHLAFRPSNKDILAIVQSCTNLKAIHIPRSYEKTVSNSVYMLLEMKKIGIFFKLNGKWENIFLWN
;
A
#
# COMPACT_ATOMS: atom_id res chain seq x y z
N MET A 1 10.42 -13.59 -2.87
CA MET A 1 9.42 -12.51 -2.74
C MET A 1 10.10 -11.19 -3.03
N ARG A 2 9.58 -10.37 -3.95
CA ARG A 2 10.13 -9.04 -4.29
C ARG A 2 9.13 -7.99 -3.82
N ILE A 3 9.62 -6.92 -3.21
CA ILE A 3 8.82 -5.75 -2.83
C ILE A 3 9.27 -4.60 -3.72
N ARG A 4 8.33 -4.01 -4.45
CA ARG A 4 8.58 -2.81 -5.23
C ARG A 4 8.61 -1.60 -4.31
N VAL A 5 9.76 -0.95 -4.19
CA VAL A 5 9.85 0.35 -3.50
C VAL A 5 9.46 1.45 -4.47
N ILE A 6 8.61 2.38 -4.01
CA ILE A 6 8.16 3.55 -4.75
C ILE A 6 8.64 4.76 -3.95
N ASN A 7 9.62 5.49 -4.48
CA ASN A 7 10.25 6.60 -3.75
C ASN A 7 9.52 7.92 -3.95
N SER A 8 8.72 8.04 -5.01
CA SER A 8 8.02 9.27 -5.35
C SER A 8 6.70 9.01 -6.05
N LYS A 9 5.81 10.01 -6.07
CA LYS A 9 4.53 9.95 -6.79
C LYS A 9 4.70 9.68 -8.29
N ASN A 10 5.77 10.21 -8.87
CA ASN A 10 6.05 10.07 -10.31
C ASN A 10 6.31 8.62 -10.72
N GLU A 11 6.79 7.79 -9.79
CA GLU A 11 7.05 6.38 -10.04
C GLU A 11 5.78 5.53 -10.11
N ILE A 12 4.63 5.99 -9.55
CA ILE A 12 3.38 5.22 -9.53
C ILE A 12 2.95 4.82 -10.94
N ASN A 13 3.07 5.73 -11.91
CA ASN A 13 2.68 5.49 -13.31
C ASN A 13 3.63 4.53 -14.06
N THR A 14 4.76 4.17 -13.45
CA THR A 14 5.77 3.29 -14.03
C THR A 14 5.80 1.91 -13.36
N ILE A 15 4.88 1.65 -12.44
CA ILE A 15 4.77 0.38 -11.74
C ILE A 15 4.27 -0.70 -12.70
N ASP A 16 4.89 -1.88 -12.64
CA ASP A 16 4.44 -3.05 -13.39
C ASP A 16 3.11 -3.58 -12.81
N ARG A 17 2.18 -3.95 -13.69
CA ARG A 17 0.85 -4.42 -13.29
C ARG A 17 0.89 -5.71 -12.47
N ASN A 18 1.97 -6.48 -12.58
CA ASN A 18 2.18 -7.74 -11.90
C ASN A 18 2.80 -7.59 -10.50
N GLU A 19 3.12 -6.37 -10.05
CA GLU A 19 3.67 -6.16 -8.70
C GLU A 19 2.65 -6.59 -7.65
N GLU A 20 3.03 -7.55 -6.81
CA GLU A 20 2.18 -8.09 -5.75
C GLU A 20 2.36 -7.35 -4.42
N PHE A 21 3.56 -6.80 -4.16
CA PHE A 21 3.91 -6.13 -2.92
C PHE A 21 4.58 -4.80 -3.21
N VAL A 22 4.05 -3.72 -2.65
CA VAL A 22 4.61 -2.38 -2.82
C VAL A 22 4.96 -1.74 -1.48
N HIS A 23 6.04 -0.97 -1.45
CA HIS A 23 6.43 -0.17 -0.30
C HIS A 23 6.53 1.31 -0.68
N LEU A 24 5.81 2.15 0.06
CA LEU A 24 5.80 3.59 -0.13
C LEU A 24 6.84 4.25 0.76
N ALA A 25 7.92 4.74 0.16
CA ALA A 25 8.96 5.49 0.88
C ALA A 25 8.65 6.99 0.99
N PHE A 26 7.46 7.42 0.56
CA PHE A 26 6.94 8.78 0.67
C PHE A 26 5.55 8.76 1.32
N ARG A 27 5.09 9.93 1.80
CA ARG A 27 3.76 10.10 2.40
C ARG A 27 2.67 10.09 1.32
N PRO A 28 1.83 9.04 1.22
CA PRO A 28 0.82 8.99 0.18
C PRO A 28 -0.43 9.78 0.56
N SER A 29 -1.07 10.36 -0.45
CA SER A 29 -2.48 10.77 -0.39
C SER A 29 -3.39 9.59 -0.73
N ASN A 30 -4.69 9.71 -0.43
CA ASN A 30 -5.68 8.71 -0.85
C ASN A 30 -5.63 8.46 -2.38
N LYS A 31 -5.44 9.53 -3.18
CA LYS A 31 -5.34 9.42 -4.64
C LYS A 31 -4.15 8.56 -5.07
N ASP A 32 -3.02 8.69 -4.38
CA ASP A 32 -1.82 7.92 -4.68
C ASP A 32 -2.07 6.41 -4.43
N ILE A 33 -2.73 6.08 -3.31
CA ILE A 33 -3.09 4.69 -2.98
C ILE A 33 -4.08 4.11 -4.00
N LEU A 34 -5.11 4.88 -4.38
CA LEU A 34 -6.06 4.45 -5.41
C LEU A 34 -5.37 4.19 -6.75
N ALA A 35 -4.46 5.07 -7.16
CA ALA A 35 -3.72 4.91 -8.40
C ALA A 35 -2.88 3.62 -8.42
N ILE A 36 -2.25 3.27 -7.28
CA ILE A 36 -1.50 2.01 -7.13
C ILE A 36 -2.43 0.80 -7.23
N VAL A 37 -3.54 0.81 -6.50
CA VAL A 37 -4.54 -0.28 -6.52
C VAL A 37 -5.11 -0.49 -7.93
N GLN A 38 -5.29 0.59 -8.70
CA GLN A 38 -5.74 0.53 -10.09
C GLN A 38 -4.65 0.05 -11.06
N SER A 39 -3.39 0.36 -10.78
CA SER A 39 -2.26 0.01 -11.66
C SER A 39 -1.85 -1.45 -11.51
N CYS A 40 -1.90 -1.99 -10.28
CA CYS A 40 -1.46 -3.36 -9.96
C CYS A 40 -2.65 -4.31 -9.82
N THR A 41 -2.89 -5.17 -10.81
CA THR A 41 -4.03 -6.11 -10.75
C THR A 41 -3.83 -7.26 -9.77
N ASN A 42 -2.58 -7.60 -9.46
CA ASN A 42 -2.22 -8.71 -8.57
C ASN A 42 -1.77 -8.23 -7.18
N LEU A 43 -2.08 -6.98 -6.83
CA LEU A 43 -1.63 -6.37 -5.59
C LEU A 43 -2.18 -7.14 -4.38
N LYS A 44 -1.29 -7.62 -3.52
CA LYS A 44 -1.61 -8.33 -2.29
C LYS A 44 -1.43 -7.46 -1.07
N ALA A 45 -0.44 -6.57 -1.07
CA ALA A 45 -0.18 -5.71 0.07
C ALA A 45 0.50 -4.38 -0.27
N ILE A 46 0.18 -3.37 0.54
CA ILE A 46 0.82 -2.05 0.55
C ILE A 46 1.51 -1.86 1.90
N HIS A 47 2.80 -1.60 1.88
CA HIS A 47 3.61 -1.28 3.05
C HIS A 47 3.81 0.23 3.15
N ILE A 48 3.46 0.80 4.29
CA ILE A 48 3.57 2.24 4.54
C ILE A 48 4.34 2.47 5.86
N PRO A 49 5.27 3.44 5.93
CA PRO A 49 5.82 3.90 7.19
C PRO A 49 4.71 4.31 8.17
N ARG A 50 4.82 3.91 9.45
CA ARG A 50 3.80 4.19 10.47
C ARG A 50 3.53 5.69 10.65
N SER A 51 4.53 6.54 10.44
CA SER A 51 4.36 8.01 10.47
C SER A 51 3.32 8.52 9.46
N TYR A 52 2.99 7.74 8.43
CA TYR A 52 2.00 8.09 7.41
C TYR A 52 0.65 7.40 7.60
N GLU A 53 0.47 6.55 8.62
CA GLU A 53 -0.81 5.89 8.92
C GLU A 53 -1.98 6.87 8.98
N LYS A 54 -1.76 8.03 9.61
CA LYS A 54 -2.77 9.09 9.75
C LYS A 54 -3.19 9.74 8.41
N THR A 55 -2.51 9.47 7.30
CA THR A 55 -2.93 9.98 5.97
C THR A 55 -3.81 9.01 5.21
N VAL A 56 -3.96 7.79 5.69
CA VAL A 56 -4.83 6.80 5.09
C VAL A 56 -6.23 7.00 5.68
N SER A 57 -7.20 7.36 4.83
CA SER A 57 -8.58 7.54 5.29
C SER A 57 -9.29 6.20 5.49
N ASN A 58 -10.38 6.23 6.26
CA ASN A 58 -11.28 5.07 6.42
C ASN A 58 -11.79 4.53 5.08
N SER A 59 -12.07 5.40 4.10
CA SER A 59 -12.50 4.96 2.77
C SER A 59 -11.42 4.17 2.03
N VAL A 60 -10.13 4.50 2.23
CA VAL A 60 -9.03 3.71 1.66
C VAL A 60 -8.94 2.36 2.36
N TYR A 61 -9.08 2.31 3.69
CA TYR A 61 -9.13 1.03 4.40
C TYR A 61 -10.26 0.13 3.88
N MET A 62 -11.48 0.67 3.76
CA MET A 62 -12.62 -0.07 3.20
C MET A 62 -12.36 -0.57 1.77
N LEU A 63 -11.76 0.27 0.91
CA LEU A 63 -11.40 -0.12 -0.45
C LEU A 63 -10.43 -1.31 -0.46
N LEU A 64 -9.36 -1.22 0.33
CA LEU A 64 -8.34 -2.27 0.41
C LEU A 64 -8.93 -3.56 0.97
N GLU A 65 -9.79 -3.47 1.99
CA GLU A 65 -10.51 -4.60 2.56
C GLU A 65 -11.41 -5.29 1.53
N MET A 66 -12.25 -4.53 0.80
CA MET A 66 -13.11 -5.04 -0.26
C MET A 66 -12.32 -5.74 -1.37
N LYS A 67 -11.11 -5.25 -1.66
CA LYS A 67 -10.20 -5.82 -2.66
C LYS A 67 -9.31 -6.94 -2.09
N LYS A 68 -9.42 -7.26 -0.80
CA LYS A 68 -8.56 -8.22 -0.07
C LYS A 68 -7.06 -7.88 -0.18
N ILE A 69 -6.74 -6.59 -0.14
CA ILE A 69 -5.37 -6.06 -0.18
C ILE A 69 -4.96 -5.71 1.25
N GLY A 70 -3.86 -6.30 1.73
CA GLY A 70 -3.29 -5.99 3.02
C GLY A 70 -2.71 -4.57 3.08
N ILE A 71 -2.84 -3.91 4.22
CA ILE A 71 -2.10 -2.68 4.51
C ILE A 71 -1.26 -2.90 5.76
N PHE A 72 0.03 -2.64 5.64
CA PHE A 72 0.99 -2.93 6.69
C PHE A 72 1.76 -1.68 7.10
N PHE A 73 1.85 -1.48 8.41
CA PHE A 73 2.64 -0.41 9.00
C PHE A 73 3.84 -1.00 9.75
N LYS A 74 5.00 -0.35 9.62
CA LYS A 74 6.20 -0.77 10.34
C LYS A 74 6.16 -0.21 11.77
N LEU A 75 5.97 -1.09 12.75
CA LEU A 75 6.09 -0.80 14.19
C LEU A 75 7.14 -1.73 14.79
N ASN A 76 8.07 -1.24 15.61
CA ASN A 76 8.86 -2.21 16.38
C ASN A 76 9.91 -2.97 15.54
N GLY A 77 10.13 -2.58 14.27
CA GLY A 77 10.82 -3.42 13.29
C GLY A 77 9.96 -4.55 12.69
N LYS A 78 8.69 -4.67 13.09
CA LYS A 78 7.70 -5.64 12.59
C LYS A 78 6.67 -4.95 11.69
N TRP A 79 6.09 -5.70 10.78
CA TRP A 79 4.97 -5.25 9.94
C TRP A 79 3.66 -5.74 10.56
N GLU A 80 2.76 -4.82 10.87
CA GLU A 80 1.44 -5.12 11.43
C GLU A 80 0.38 -4.94 10.34
N ASN A 81 -0.43 -5.97 10.10
CA ASN A 81 -1.59 -5.90 9.22
C ASN A 81 -2.78 -5.34 9.99
N ILE A 82 -3.47 -4.36 9.41
CA ILE A 82 -4.73 -3.85 10.00
C ILE A 82 -5.91 -4.78 9.73
N PHE A 83 -5.85 -5.57 8.65
CA PHE A 83 -6.88 -6.53 8.33
C PHE A 83 -6.55 -7.89 8.94
N LEU A 84 -7.32 -8.30 9.96
CA LEU A 84 -7.18 -9.57 10.67
C LEU A 84 -7.85 -10.73 9.92
N TRP A 85 -7.54 -10.91 8.64
CA TRP A 85 -7.96 -12.12 7.91
C TRP A 85 -6.95 -13.23 8.20
N ASN A 86 -7.43 -14.33 8.81
CA ASN A 86 -6.66 -15.55 9.09
C ASN A 86 -6.26 -16.29 7.81
#